data_AF-A0A4R4TW41-F1
#
_entry.id   AF-A0A4R4TW41-F1
#
_cell.length_a   1.000
_cell.length_b   1.000
_cell.length_c   1.000
_cell.angle_alpha   90.00
_cell.angle_beta   90.00
_cell.angle_gamma   90.00
#
_symmetry.space_group_name_H-M   'P 1'
#
loop_
_entity.id
_entity.type
_entity.pdbx_description
1 polymer ?
#
loop_
_entity_poly.entity_id
_entity_poly.type
_entity_poly.pdbx_seq_one_letter_code
_entity_poly.pdbx_strand_id
1 'polypeptide(L)'
;MTAADEGRSLGELVASATAELSGLVHDEIALAKAEVRQDVRRALLGSVAGMVGAVLTIFAVPLFSFALAFWIHNWWGISLALSCTIVGGLYVLLALVLFLLAKAKFGRIAPPERSIRSAKESAAVLSGVRSRPRGVPADEAGSSV
;
A
#
# COMPACT_ATOMS: atom_id res chain seq x y z
N MET A 1 42.92 -12.59 -31.14
CA MET A 1 41.71 -12.78 -31.97
C MET A 1 41.71 -14.25 -32.35
N THR A 2 40.94 -15.07 -31.64
CA THR A 2 40.95 -16.54 -31.81
C THR A 2 39.97 -16.93 -32.91
N ALA A 3 40.35 -17.91 -33.72
CA ALA A 3 39.75 -18.37 -34.98
C ALA A 3 38.30 -18.92 -34.94
N ALA A 4 37.42 -18.37 -34.11
CA ALA A 4 36.02 -18.79 -33.98
C ALA A 4 35.01 -17.85 -34.70
N ASP A 5 35.49 -16.80 -35.36
CA ASP A 5 34.62 -15.70 -35.85
C ASP A 5 34.08 -15.91 -37.28
N GLU A 6 34.66 -16.80 -38.08
CA GLU A 6 34.30 -16.95 -39.51
C GLU A 6 33.11 -17.90 -39.78
N GLY A 7 32.37 -18.37 -38.75
CA GLY A 7 31.34 -19.41 -38.94
C GLY A 7 30.10 -19.38 -38.06
N ARG A 8 29.90 -18.38 -37.18
CA ARG A 8 28.66 -18.32 -36.37
C ARG A 8 27.49 -17.89 -37.23
N SER A 9 26.48 -18.76 -37.34
CA SER A 9 25.26 -18.43 -38.09
C SER A 9 24.52 -17.27 -37.42
N LEU A 10 23.81 -16.44 -38.21
CA LEU A 10 22.96 -15.36 -37.69
C LEU A 10 21.94 -15.88 -36.64
N GLY A 11 21.46 -17.11 -36.80
CA GLY A 11 20.56 -17.74 -35.84
C GLY A 11 21.21 -17.97 -34.48
N GLU A 12 22.52 -18.25 -34.45
CA GLU A 12 23.28 -18.50 -33.22
C GLU A 12 23.64 -17.18 -32.50
N LEU A 13 23.88 -16.10 -33.24
CA LEU A 13 24.03 -14.76 -32.69
C LEU A 13 22.73 -14.26 -32.05
N VAL A 14 21.60 -14.39 -32.75
CA VAL A 14 20.28 -14.00 -32.24
C VAL A 14 19.86 -14.87 -31.04
N ALA A 15 20.13 -16.17 -31.08
CA ALA A 15 19.88 -17.06 -29.94
C ALA A 15 20.71 -16.65 -28.71
N SER A 16 22.00 -16.33 -28.89
CA SER A 16 22.85 -15.88 -27.79
C SER A 16 22.41 -14.54 -27.20
N ALA A 17 22.07 -13.55 -28.04
CA ALA A 17 21.57 -12.26 -27.58
C ALA A 17 20.22 -12.38 -26.84
N THR A 18 19.33 -13.25 -27.32
CA THR A 18 18.04 -13.51 -26.65
C THR A 18 18.24 -14.21 -25.31
N ALA A 19 19.22 -15.11 -25.21
CA ALA A 19 19.57 -15.77 -23.95
C ALA A 19 20.14 -14.78 -22.92
N GLU A 20 21.01 -13.85 -23.34
CA GLU A 20 21.54 -12.80 -22.45
C GLU A 20 20.45 -11.85 -21.96
N LEU A 21 19.53 -11.44 -22.85
CA LEU A 21 18.37 -10.63 -22.47
C LEU A 21 17.43 -11.36 -21.51
N SER A 22 17.22 -12.66 -21.71
CA SER A 22 16.44 -13.50 -20.79
C SER A 22 17.09 -13.56 -19.40
N GLY A 23 18.42 -13.66 -19.35
CA GLY A 23 19.20 -13.58 -18.11
C GLY A 23 18.99 -12.25 -17.38
N LEU A 24 19.14 -11.13 -18.08
CA LEU A 24 18.96 -9.80 -17.51
C LEU A 24 17.55 -9.59 -16.93
N VAL A 25 16.52 -10.03 -17.66
CA VAL A 25 15.13 -9.93 -17.18
C VAL A 25 14.92 -10.79 -15.93
N HIS A 26 15.52 -11.99 -15.88
CA HIS A 26 15.45 -12.83 -14.69
C HIS A 26 16.11 -12.17 -13.47
N ASP A 27 17.26 -11.54 -13.67
CA ASP A 27 17.99 -10.84 -12.61
C ASP A 27 17.23 -9.61 -12.10
N GLU A 28 16.62 -8.83 -13.00
CA GLU A 28 15.79 -7.68 -12.62
C GLU A 28 14.56 -8.10 -11.81
N ILE A 29 13.91 -9.22 -12.20
CA ILE A 29 12.81 -9.80 -11.44
C ILE A 29 13.29 -10.31 -10.07
N ALA A 30 14.47 -10.94 -10.01
CA ALA A 30 15.04 -11.43 -8.76
C ALA A 30 15.36 -10.27 -7.81
N LEU A 31 15.90 -9.17 -8.33
CA LEU A 31 16.18 -7.95 -7.59
C LEU A 31 14.89 -7.29 -7.08
N ALA A 32 13.92 -7.06 -7.97
CA ALA A 32 12.63 -6.48 -7.60
C ALA A 32 11.93 -7.33 -6.53
N LYS A 33 12.00 -8.67 -6.64
CA LYS A 33 11.46 -9.58 -5.63
C LYS A 33 12.20 -9.46 -4.29
N ALA A 34 13.52 -9.28 -4.31
CA ALA A 34 14.31 -9.06 -3.10
C ALA A 34 13.94 -7.73 -2.42
N GLU A 35 13.78 -6.65 -3.18
CA GLU A 35 13.38 -5.34 -2.68
C GLU A 35 11.97 -5.37 -2.08
N VAL A 36 10.99 -5.92 -2.79
CA VAL A 36 9.63 -6.11 -2.27
C VAL A 36 9.64 -6.95 -0.99
N ARG A 37 10.43 -8.02 -0.92
CA ARG A 37 10.53 -8.85 0.30
C ARG A 37 11.15 -8.06 1.46
N GLN A 38 12.15 -7.24 1.19
CA GLN A 38 12.80 -6.40 2.18
C GLN A 38 11.85 -5.33 2.71
N ASP A 39 11.08 -4.69 1.83
CA ASP A 39 10.09 -3.68 2.19
C ASP A 39 8.94 -4.29 2.98
N VAL A 40 8.42 -5.45 2.57
CA VAL A 40 7.43 -6.20 3.35
C VAL A 40 7.98 -6.53 4.74
N ARG A 41 9.22 -7.00 4.85
CA ARG A 41 9.84 -7.30 6.15
C ARG A 41 9.95 -6.05 7.03
N ARG A 42 10.36 -4.92 6.46
CA ARG A 42 10.43 -3.62 7.17
C ARG A 42 9.05 -3.15 7.59
N ALA A 43 8.07 -3.21 6.71
CA ALA A 43 6.69 -2.84 7.00
C ALA A 43 6.09 -3.72 8.10
N LEU A 44 6.35 -5.03 8.09
CA LEU A 44 5.92 -5.96 9.14
C LEU A 44 6.56 -5.65 10.49
N LEU A 45 7.88 -5.42 10.53
CA LEU A 45 8.55 -5.07 11.78
C LEU A 45 8.06 -3.72 12.32
N GLY A 46 7.92 -2.73 11.44
CA GLY A 46 7.38 -1.42 11.78
C GLY A 46 5.93 -1.48 12.26
N SER A 47 5.09 -2.31 11.63
CA SER A 47 3.69 -2.46 12.04
C SER A 47 3.53 -3.18 13.37
N VAL A 48 4.35 -4.20 13.64
CA VAL A 48 4.35 -4.89 14.94
C VAL A 48 4.78 -3.94 16.05
N ALA A 49 5.91 -3.24 15.88
CA ALA A 49 6.38 -2.26 16.85
C ALA A 49 5.36 -1.13 17.06
N GLY A 50 4.76 -0.63 15.98
CA GLY A 50 3.72 0.39 16.03
C GLY A 50 2.46 -0.09 16.77
N MET A 51 2.01 -1.32 16.52
CA MET A 51 0.85 -1.91 17.20
C MET A 51 1.12 -2.10 18.69
N VAL A 52 2.28 -2.66 19.06
CA VAL A 52 2.67 -2.82 20.47
C VAL A 52 2.74 -1.46 21.17
N GLY A 53 3.37 -0.47 20.53
CA GLY A 53 3.44 0.90 21.05
C GLY A 53 2.05 1.52 21.22
N ALA A 54 1.15 1.35 20.25
CA ALA A 54 -0.22 1.85 20.32
C ALA A 54 -1.00 1.19 21.47
N VAL A 55 -0.91 -0.14 21.62
CA VAL A 55 -1.54 -0.89 22.71
C VAL A 55 -1.02 -0.40 24.06
N LEU A 56 0.30 -0.32 24.24
CA LEU A 56 0.91 0.17 25.47
C LEU A 56 0.47 1.60 25.79
N THR A 57 0.38 2.47 24.79
CA THR A 57 -0.08 3.85 24.97
C THR A 57 -1.54 3.89 25.44
N ILE A 58 -2.43 3.09 24.81
CA ILE A 58 -3.84 2.99 25.20
C ILE A 58 -3.98 2.53 26.66
N PHE A 59 -3.20 1.53 27.08
CA PHE A 59 -3.20 1.06 28.47
C PHE A 59 -2.53 2.05 29.44
N ALA A 60 -1.54 2.81 29.00
CA ALA A 60 -0.85 3.78 29.84
C ALA A 60 -1.73 5.00 30.17
N VAL A 61 -2.58 5.44 29.24
CA VAL A 61 -3.47 6.60 29.44
C VAL A 61 -4.25 6.52 30.76
N PRO A 62 -5.06 5.49 31.07
CA PRO A 62 -5.80 5.45 32.33
C PRO A 62 -4.89 5.42 33.56
N LEU A 63 -3.73 4.75 33.51
CA LEU A 63 -2.77 4.76 34.62
C LEU A 63 -2.24 6.18 34.89
N PHE A 64 -1.82 6.89 33.84
CA PHE A 64 -1.35 8.27 33.97
C PHE A 64 -2.47 9.24 34.33
N SER A 65 -3.72 9.00 33.90
CA SER A 65 -4.89 9.77 34.31
C SER A 65 -5.07 9.73 35.83
N PHE A 66 -5.03 8.54 36.42
CA PHE A 66 -5.13 8.39 37.88
C PHE A 66 -3.93 9.02 38.58
N ALA A 67 -2.71 8.79 38.10
CA ALA A 67 -1.52 9.41 38.66
C ALA A 67 -1.62 10.94 38.68
N LEU A 68 -2.10 11.55 37.58
CA LEU A 68 -2.30 13.00 37.48
C LEU A 68 -3.41 13.48 38.41
N ALA A 69 -4.52 12.75 38.50
CA ALA A 69 -5.61 13.10 39.42
C ALA A 69 -5.15 13.04 40.89
N PHE A 70 -4.39 12.02 41.29
CA PHE A 70 -3.79 11.93 42.62
C PHE A 70 -2.75 13.03 42.87
N TRP A 71 -1.95 13.37 41.86
CA TRP A 71 -0.99 14.47 41.95
C TRP A 71 -1.69 15.80 42.23
N ILE A 72 -2.74 16.12 41.45
CA ILE A 72 -3.54 17.34 41.63
C ILE A 72 -4.21 17.34 43.01
N HIS A 73 -4.79 16.21 43.41
CA HIS A 73 -5.42 16.06 44.72
C HIS A 73 -4.43 16.37 45.86
N ASN A 74 -3.23 15.79 45.81
CA ASN A 74 -2.23 15.94 46.86
C ASN A 74 -1.59 17.34 46.89
N TRP A 75 -1.39 17.96 45.72
CA TRP A 75 -0.71 19.26 45.62
C TRP A 75 -1.64 20.44 45.91
N TRP A 76 -2.90 20.39 45.43
CA TRP A 76 -3.88 21.47 45.61
C TRP A 76 -4.85 21.22 46.78
N GLY A 77 -4.86 20.03 47.38
CA GLY A 77 -5.74 19.68 48.50
C GLY A 77 -7.24 19.65 48.15
N ILE A 78 -7.59 19.66 46.86
CA ILE A 78 -8.97 19.64 46.38
C ILE A 78 -9.53 18.22 46.37
N SER A 79 -10.86 18.03 46.35
CA SER A 79 -11.45 16.67 46.35
C SER A 79 -11.00 15.84 45.15
N LEU A 80 -10.93 14.50 45.34
CA LEU A 80 -10.55 13.57 44.27
C LEU A 80 -11.51 13.68 43.07
N ALA A 81 -12.81 13.87 43.34
CA ALA A 81 -13.81 14.07 42.30
C ALA A 81 -13.48 15.26 41.39
N LEU A 82 -13.18 16.43 41.97
CA LEU A 82 -12.81 17.62 41.20
C LEU A 82 -11.50 17.43 40.43
N SER A 83 -10.53 16.75 41.03
CA SER A 83 -9.26 16.41 40.37
C SER A 83 -9.48 15.54 39.13
N CYS A 84 -10.31 14.49 39.26
CA CYS A 84 -10.70 13.64 38.13
C CYS A 84 -11.48 14.43 37.05
N THR A 85 -12.36 15.35 37.44
CA THR A 85 -13.10 16.20 36.50
C THR A 85 -12.17 17.12 35.71
N ILE A 86 -11.14 17.69 36.35
CA ILE A 86 -10.14 18.53 35.67
C ILE A 86 -9.37 17.71 34.63
N VAL A 87 -8.87 16.53 35.02
CA VAL A 87 -8.15 15.64 34.10
C VAL A 87 -9.05 15.16 32.95
N GLY A 88 -10.29 14.80 33.24
CA GLY A 88 -11.29 14.46 32.22
C GLY A 88 -11.57 15.62 31.27
N GLY A 89 -11.73 16.84 31.81
CA GLY A 89 -11.91 18.06 31.04
C GLY A 89 -10.72 18.35 30.11
N LEU A 90 -9.49 18.10 30.58
CA LEU A 90 -8.29 18.20 29.76
C LEU A 90 -8.33 17.25 28.55
N TYR A 91 -8.76 16.00 28.74
CA TYR A 91 -8.90 15.04 27.63
C TYR A 91 -10.00 15.44 26.65
N VAL A 92 -11.13 15.96 27.13
CA VAL A 92 -12.20 16.47 26.26
C VAL A 92 -11.70 17.64 25.42
N LEU A 93 -10.96 18.58 26.02
CA LEU A 93 -10.38 19.71 25.31
C LEU A 93 -9.36 19.24 24.26
N LEU A 94 -8.48 18.31 24.62
CA LEU A 94 -7.51 17.73 23.70
C LEU A 94 -8.21 17.02 22.53
N ALA A 95 -9.23 16.22 22.81
CA ALA A 95 -10.02 15.53 21.80
C ALA A 95 -10.70 16.51 20.83
N LEU A 96 -11.25 17.62 21.35
CA LEU A 96 -11.85 18.66 20.52
C LEU A 96 -10.83 19.30 19.58
N VAL A 97 -9.64 19.66 20.08
CA VAL A 97 -8.55 20.23 19.25
C VAL A 97 -8.13 19.24 18.16
N LEU A 98 -7.89 17.98 18.52
CA LEU A 98 -7.50 16.94 17.55
C LEU A 98 -8.59 16.70 16.50
N PHE A 99 -9.86 16.68 16.90
CA PHE A 99 -10.98 16.54 15.99
C PHE A 99 -11.06 17.71 14.99
N LEU A 100 -10.86 18.94 15.45
CA LEU A 100 -10.84 20.12 14.58
C LEU A 100 -9.65 20.08 13.61
N LEU A 101 -8.46 19.70 14.07
CA LEU A 101 -7.28 19.53 13.23
C LEU A 101 -7.47 18.42 12.18
N ALA A 102 -8.04 17.29 12.59
CA ALA A 102 -8.39 16.20 11.69
C ALA A 102 -9.37 16.70 10.63
N LYS A 103 -10.47 17.36 11.02
CA LYS A 103 -11.46 17.91 10.09
C LYS A 103 -10.83 18.91 9.11
N ALA A 104 -9.90 19.74 9.57
CA ALA A 104 -9.18 20.70 8.73
C ALA A 104 -8.20 20.01 7.74
N LYS A 105 -7.54 18.93 8.16
CA LYS A 105 -6.63 18.14 7.30
C LYS A 105 -7.40 17.30 6.30
N PHE A 106 -8.43 16.56 6.73
CA PHE A 106 -9.24 15.72 5.85
C PHE A 106 -10.10 16.54 4.87
N GLY A 107 -10.58 17.72 5.28
CA GLY A 107 -11.29 18.64 4.39
C GLY A 107 -10.43 19.23 3.26
N ARG A 108 -9.10 19.04 3.29
CA ARG A 108 -8.16 19.52 2.27
C ARG A 108 -7.68 18.43 1.32
N ILE A 109 -8.07 17.18 1.53
CA ILE A 109 -7.69 16.07 0.65
C ILE A 109 -8.72 16.02 -0.49
N ALA A 110 -8.47 16.78 -1.56
CA ALA A 110 -9.22 16.61 -2.80
C ALA A 110 -8.98 15.19 -3.33
N PRO A 111 -10.02 14.47 -3.79
CA PRO A 111 -9.83 13.15 -4.40
C PRO A 111 -8.88 13.26 -5.60
N PRO A 112 -8.01 12.25 -5.85
CA PRO A 112 -7.03 12.30 -6.94
C PRO A 112 -7.73 12.19 -8.30
N GLU A 113 -8.27 13.29 -8.80
CA GLU A 113 -9.10 13.34 -10.02
C GLU A 113 -8.35 12.83 -11.24
N ARG A 114 -7.05 13.13 -11.35
CA ARG A 114 -6.20 12.65 -12.46
C ARG A 114 -6.05 11.14 -12.45
N SER A 115 -5.79 10.54 -11.28
CA SER A 115 -5.66 9.09 -11.13
C SER A 115 -6.98 8.37 -11.42
N ILE A 116 -8.10 8.94 -10.97
CA ILE A 116 -9.45 8.41 -11.24
C ILE A 116 -9.75 8.49 -12.75
N ARG A 117 -9.41 9.61 -13.41
CA ARG A 117 -9.61 9.79 -14.85
C ARG A 117 -8.77 8.82 -15.66
N SER A 118 -7.48 8.69 -15.36
CA SER A 118 -6.61 7.72 -16.03
C SER A 118 -7.09 6.27 -15.82
N ALA A 119 -7.52 5.90 -14.63
CA ALA A 119 -8.09 4.58 -14.38
C ALA A 119 -9.37 4.31 -15.20
N LYS A 120 -10.24 5.32 -15.34
CA LYS A 120 -11.45 5.23 -16.17
C LYS A 120 -11.12 5.12 -17.66
N GLU A 121 -10.15 5.87 -18.15
CA GLU A 121 -9.68 5.78 -19.55
C GLU A 121 -9.09 4.38 -19.84
N SER A 122 -8.23 3.85 -18.95
CA SER A 122 -7.69 2.49 -19.09
C SER A 122 -8.78 1.42 -19.07
N ALA A 123 -9.76 1.54 -18.17
CA ALA A 123 -10.90 0.63 -18.12
C ALA A 123 -11.78 0.71 -19.39
N ALA A 124 -11.99 1.91 -19.94
CA ALA A 124 -12.74 2.12 -21.16
C ALA A 124 -12.05 1.44 -22.36
N VAL A 125 -10.73 1.60 -22.51
CA VAL A 125 -9.95 0.95 -23.58
C VAL A 125 -10.00 -0.57 -23.46
N LEU A 126 -9.85 -1.12 -22.25
CA LEU A 126 -9.94 -2.57 -21.99
C LEU A 126 -11.35 -3.14 -22.23
N SER A 127 -12.40 -2.37 -21.93
CA SER A 127 -13.78 -2.77 -22.19
C SER A 127 -14.11 -2.85 -23.68
N GLY A 128 -13.45 -2.03 -24.52
CA GLY A 128 -13.58 -2.07 -25.98
C GLY A 128 -13.00 -3.33 -26.65
N VAL A 129 -12.22 -4.13 -25.92
CA VAL A 129 -11.58 -5.37 -26.42
C VAL A 129 -12.41 -6.62 -26.11
N ARG A 130 -13.56 -6.52 -25.44
CA ARG A 130 -14.40 -7.69 -25.10
C ARG A 130 -15.04 -8.33 -26.36
N SER A 131 -14.36 -9.37 -26.82
CA SER A 131 -14.84 -10.62 -27.45
C SER A 131 -15.81 -10.48 -28.62
N ARG A 132 -15.31 -10.27 -29.84
CA ARG A 132 -16.02 -10.66 -31.07
C ARG A 132 -16.14 -12.19 -31.06
N PRO A 133 -17.34 -12.80 -30.92
CA PRO A 133 -17.50 -14.23 -31.12
C PRO A 133 -17.19 -14.47 -32.60
N ARG A 134 -16.09 -15.17 -32.89
CA ARG A 134 -15.86 -15.70 -34.24
C ARG A 134 -16.94 -16.76 -34.45
N GLY A 135 -18.02 -16.39 -35.13
CA GLY A 135 -18.90 -17.36 -35.77
C GLY A 135 -18.05 -18.11 -36.78
N VAL A 136 -17.78 -19.38 -36.49
CA VAL A 136 -17.21 -20.30 -37.48
C VAL A 136 -18.29 -20.45 -38.54
N PRO A 137 -18.06 -20.07 -39.81
CA PRO A 137 -19.01 -20.35 -40.86
C PRO A 137 -19.08 -21.87 -41.01
N ALA A 138 -20.23 -22.45 -40.68
CA ALA A 138 -20.60 -23.77 -41.14
C ALA A 138 -20.92 -23.63 -42.64
N ASP A 139 -19.87 -23.67 -43.45
CA ASP A 139 -19.99 -23.78 -44.90
C ASP A 139 -20.44 -25.20 -45.23
N GLU A 140 -21.74 -25.30 -45.51
CA GLU A 140 -22.33 -26.08 -46.58
C GLU A 140 -21.53 -27.29 -47.08
N ALA A 141 -21.61 -28.39 -46.33
CA ALA A 141 -21.48 -29.72 -46.91
C ALA A 141 -22.88 -30.25 -47.29
N GLY A 142 -23.24 -30.02 -48.56
CA GLY A 142 -24.00 -31.01 -49.35
C GLY A 142 -25.52 -30.89 -49.37
N SER A 143 -26.05 -30.10 -50.31
CA SER A 143 -27.35 -30.32 -50.92
C SER A 143 -27.21 -31.17 -52.20
N SER A 144 -27.92 -32.30 -52.23
CA SER A 144 -28.56 -32.96 -53.40
C SER A 144 -27.74 -33.30 -54.67
N VAL A 145 -27.46 -34.59 -54.89
CA VAL A 145 -28.09 -35.47 -55.93
C VAL A 145 -28.08 -36.92 -55.41
#